data_AF-A0A926HG66-F1
#
_entry.id   AF-A0A926HG66-F1
#
_cell.length_a   1.000
_cell.length_b   1.000
_cell.length_c   1.000
_cell.angle_alpha   90.00
_cell.angle_beta   90.00
_cell.angle_gamma   90.00
#
_symmetry.space_group_name_H-M   'P 1'
#
loop_
_entity.id
_entity.type
_entity.pdbx_description
1 polymer ?
#
loop_
_entity_poly.entity_id
_entity_poly.type
_entity_poly.pdbx_seq_one_letter_code
_entity_poly.pdbx_strand_id
1 'polypeptide(L)'
;MDRMMTSLMVFSLTIIALVLVSVRREHIRVEYSVSWLTASIVLLILSLRRDLVQWLAATLGIDYPPVAILMVVSFVFLIVFYRFSIRISALKDSNVALAQRIAILEYHLKSTHEQQKTASG
;
A
#
# COMPACT_ATOMS: atom_id res chain seq x y z
N MET A 1 -18.91 -28.23 -5.15
CA MET A 1 -17.73 -27.82 -4.36
C MET A 1 -16.56 -27.40 -5.27
N ASP A 2 -16.35 -28.04 -6.43
CA ASP A 2 -15.26 -27.71 -7.36
C ASP A 2 -15.35 -26.31 -8.00
N ARG A 3 -16.57 -25.80 -8.18
CA ARG A 3 -16.83 -24.46 -8.77
C ARG A 3 -16.45 -23.30 -7.85
N MET A 4 -16.46 -23.52 -6.54
CA MET A 4 -16.04 -22.53 -5.53
C MET A 4 -14.52 -22.51 -5.36
N MET A 5 -13.86 -23.68 -5.46
CA MET A 5 -12.39 -23.77 -5.49
C MET A 5 -11.82 -23.05 -6.71
N THR A 6 -12.43 -23.24 -7.88
CA THR A 6 -11.98 -22.62 -9.14
C THR A 6 -12.22 -21.11 -9.17
N SER A 7 -13.34 -20.61 -8.64
CA SER A 7 -13.56 -19.16 -8.54
C SER A 7 -12.55 -18.48 -7.60
N LEU A 8 -12.21 -19.11 -6.47
CA LEU A 8 -11.17 -18.64 -5.57
C LEU A 8 -9.78 -18.66 -6.23
N MET A 9 -9.49 -19.70 -7.01
CA MET A 9 -8.22 -19.85 -7.73
C MET A 9 -8.06 -18.78 -8.80
N VAL A 10 -9.11 -18.50 -9.58
CA VAL A 10 -9.13 -17.43 -10.59
C VAL A 10 -8.99 -16.06 -9.93
N PHE A 11 -9.67 -15.82 -8.80
CA PHE A 11 -9.57 -14.57 -8.06
C PHE A 11 -8.15 -14.34 -7.51
N SER A 12 -7.53 -15.38 -6.96
CA SER A 12 -6.14 -15.35 -6.49
C SER A 12 -5.15 -15.08 -7.63
N LEU A 13 -5.27 -15.77 -8.77
CA LEU A 13 -4.45 -15.51 -9.95
C LEU A 13 -4.63 -14.09 -10.49
N THR A 14 -5.85 -13.57 -10.46
CA THR A 14 -6.16 -12.21 -10.92
C THR A 14 -5.50 -11.17 -10.02
N ILE A 15 -5.51 -11.35 -8.69
CA ILE A 15 -4.79 -10.48 -7.76
C ILE A 15 -3.28 -10.56 -8.00
N ILE A 16 -2.71 -11.76 -8.14
CA ILE A 16 -1.29 -11.95 -8.42
C ILE A 16 -0.89 -11.23 -9.73
N ALA A 17 -1.70 -11.38 -10.78
CA ALA A 17 -1.47 -10.72 -12.06
C ALA A 17 -1.56 -9.19 -11.94
N LEU A 18 -2.56 -8.66 -11.22
CA LEU A 18 -2.71 -7.23 -10.95
C LEU A 18 -1.51 -6.64 -10.20
N VAL A 19 -0.99 -7.40 -9.23
CA VAL A 19 0.17 -7.03 -8.43
C VAL A 19 1.44 -7.03 -9.28
N LEU A 20 1.66 -8.08 -10.07
CA LEU A 20 2.81 -8.17 -10.99
C LEU A 20 2.75 -7.08 -12.07
N VAL A 21 1.57 -6.78 -12.60
CA VAL A 21 1.37 -5.68 -13.56
C VAL A 21 1.61 -4.33 -12.88
N SER A 22 1.15 -4.13 -11.64
CA SER A 22 1.42 -2.90 -10.87
C SER A 22 2.90 -2.71 -10.55
N VAL A 23 3.64 -3.80 -10.31
CA VAL A 23 5.09 -3.79 -10.12
C VAL A 23 5.82 -3.53 -11.45
N ARG A 24 5.31 -4.06 -12.57
CA ARG A 24 5.95 -3.97 -13.89
C ARG A 24 5.66 -2.66 -14.62
N ARG A 25 4.52 -2.02 -14.39
CA ARG A 25 4.09 -0.89 -15.22
C ARG A 25 4.90 0.39 -15.00
N GLU A 26 5.06 0.94 -13.79
CA GLU A 26 5.67 2.28 -13.67
C GLU A 26 6.34 2.57 -12.31
N HIS A 27 7.61 2.99 -12.34
CA HIS A 27 8.22 4.02 -11.46
C HIS A 27 8.14 3.93 -9.91
N ILE A 28 7.77 2.79 -9.32
CA ILE A 28 7.78 2.66 -7.86
C ILE A 28 9.23 2.50 -7.36
N ARG A 29 9.75 3.53 -6.67
CA ARG A 29 11.01 3.47 -5.91
C ARG A 29 11.04 2.18 -5.08
N VAL A 30 12.15 1.43 -5.18
CA VAL A 30 12.38 0.09 -4.58
C VAL A 30 11.81 -0.06 -3.17
N GLU A 31 11.88 1.00 -2.34
CA GLU A 31 11.33 1.06 -0.98
C GLU A 31 9.84 0.68 -0.83
N TYR A 32 8.98 1.04 -1.78
CA TYR A 32 7.54 0.76 -1.67
C TYR A 32 7.19 -0.64 -2.17
N SER A 33 8.03 -1.20 -3.05
CA SER A 33 7.87 -2.56 -3.58
C SER A 33 8.26 -3.64 -2.57
N VAL A 34 9.13 -3.34 -1.59
CA VAL A 34 9.54 -4.29 -0.54
C VAL A 34 8.33 -4.88 0.19
N SER A 35 7.37 -4.06 0.58
CA SER A 35 6.18 -4.51 1.33
C SER A 35 5.35 -5.53 0.53
N TRP A 36 5.18 -5.26 -0.76
CA TRP A 36 4.46 -6.14 -1.70
C TRP A 36 5.25 -7.38 -2.08
N LEU A 37 6.58 -7.28 -2.15
CA LEU A 37 7.49 -8.40 -2.40
C LEU A 37 7.46 -9.36 -1.21
N THR A 38 7.56 -8.85 0.02
CA THR A 38 7.44 -9.64 1.25
C THR A 38 6.07 -10.31 1.34
N ALA A 39 4.98 -9.58 1.06
CA ALA A 39 3.63 -10.16 1.04
C ALA A 39 3.51 -11.30 0.01
N SER A 40 4.03 -11.11 -1.21
CA SER A 40 4.05 -12.12 -2.27
C SER A 40 4.88 -13.35 -1.89
N ILE A 41 6.04 -13.16 -1.27
CA ILE A 41 6.91 -14.25 -0.79
C ILE A 41 6.22 -15.07 0.31
N VAL A 42 5.59 -14.39 1.28
CA VAL A 42 4.82 -15.07 2.35
C VAL A 42 3.69 -15.88 1.74
N LEU A 43 2.92 -15.29 0.82
CA LEU A 43 1.86 -15.97 0.07
C LEU A 43 2.38 -17.19 -0.71
N LEU A 44 3.54 -17.06 -1.36
CA LEU A 44 4.15 -18.13 -2.13
C LEU A 44 4.61 -19.30 -1.23
N ILE A 45 5.18 -19.00 -0.06
CA ILE A 45 5.58 -20.00 0.93
C ILE A 45 4.34 -20.74 1.48
N LEU A 46 3.27 -20.02 1.82
CA LEU A 46 2.02 -20.64 2.26
C LEU A 46 1.39 -21.50 1.15
N SER A 47 1.45 -21.05 -0.10
CA SER A 47 0.88 -21.78 -1.24
C SER A 47 1.64 -23.09 -1.54
N LEU A 48 2.97 -23.10 -1.38
CA LEU A 48 3.81 -24.27 -1.68
C LEU A 48 3.68 -25.41 -0.64
N ARG A 49 3.21 -25.10 0.57
CA ARG A 49 3.20 -26.04 1.71
C ARG A 49 1.77 -26.23 2.23
N ARG A 50 1.08 -27.25 1.72
CA ARG A 50 -0.28 -27.61 2.16
C ARG A 50 -0.37 -27.90 3.66
N ASP A 51 0.69 -28.48 4.23
CA ASP A 51 0.81 -28.80 5.64
C ASP A 51 0.84 -27.52 6.52
N LEU A 52 1.48 -26.45 6.06
CA LEU A 52 1.50 -25.17 6.78
C LEU A 52 0.11 -24.54 6.82
N VAL A 53 -0.63 -24.60 5.72
CA VAL A 53 -2.00 -24.10 5.65
C VAL A 53 -2.92 -24.90 6.57
N GLN A 54 -2.79 -26.23 6.58
CA GLN A 54 -3.57 -27.09 7.49
C GLN A 54 -3.22 -26.83 8.95
N TRP A 55 -1.93 -26.68 9.28
CA TRP A 55 -1.50 -26.33 10.64
C TRP A 55 -2.06 -24.96 11.07
N LEU A 56 -2.02 -23.96 10.19
CA LEU A 56 -2.56 -22.64 10.48
C LEU A 56 -4.08 -22.67 10.65
N ALA A 57 -4.80 -23.40 9.78
CA ALA A 57 -6.24 -23.58 9.86
C ALA A 57 -6.64 -24.26 11.19
N ALA A 58 -5.93 -25.32 11.58
CA ALA A 58 -6.15 -25.99 12.87
C ALA A 58 -5.88 -25.07 14.06
N THR A 59 -4.81 -24.27 14.01
CA THR A 59 -4.46 -23.32 15.08
C THR A 59 -5.49 -22.20 15.22
N LEU A 60 -6.07 -21.75 14.10
CA LEU A 60 -7.11 -20.73 14.05
C LEU A 60 -8.53 -21.29 14.28
N GLY A 61 -8.69 -22.61 14.41
CA GLY A 61 -10.00 -23.26 14.58
C GLY A 61 -10.88 -23.20 13.32
N ILE A 62 -10.27 -23.14 12.13
CA ILE A 62 -10.97 -23.03 10.85
C ILE A 62 -11.07 -24.41 10.21
N ASP A 63 -12.27 -24.99 10.18
CA ASP A 63 -12.54 -26.31 9.60
C ASP A 63 -12.37 -26.35 8.07
N TYR A 64 -12.31 -25.19 7.41
CA TYR A 64 -12.16 -25.08 5.96
C TYR A 64 -10.82 -24.43 5.58
N PRO A 65 -9.77 -25.21 5.22
CA PRO A 65 -8.44 -24.71 4.90
C PRO A 65 -8.37 -23.54 3.88
N PRO A 66 -9.24 -23.46 2.85
CA PRO A 66 -9.31 -22.32 1.94
C PRO A 66 -9.68 -20.99 2.62
N VAL A 67 -10.54 -21.02 3.64
CA VAL A 67 -10.94 -19.81 4.40
C VAL A 67 -9.78 -19.32 5.27
N ALA A 68 -8.94 -20.23 5.78
CA ALA A 68 -7.74 -19.85 6.52
C ALA A 68 -6.76 -19.06 5.63
N ILE A 69 -6.58 -19.46 4.37
CA ILE A 69 -5.76 -18.70 3.40
C ILE A 69 -6.36 -17.31 3.17
N LEU A 70 -7.67 -17.22 2.93
CA LEU A 70 -8.34 -15.93 2.75
C LEU A 70 -8.13 -15.01 3.96
N MET A 71 -8.27 -15.54 5.17
CA MET A 71 -8.07 -14.77 6.40
C MET A 71 -6.64 -14.21 6.51
N VAL A 72 -5.62 -15.02 6.21
CA VAL A 72 -4.21 -14.56 6.20
C VAL A 72 -3.99 -13.49 5.14
N VAL A 73 -4.51 -13.69 3.94
CA VAL A 73 -4.40 -12.72 2.85
C VAL A 73 -5.07 -11.42 3.23
N SER A 74 -6.31 -11.45 3.71
CA SER A 74 -7.02 -10.27 4.19
C SER A 74 -6.26 -9.54 5.30
N PHE A 75 -5.65 -10.27 6.23
CA PHE A 75 -4.82 -9.68 7.28
C PHE A 75 -3.57 -8.98 6.73
N VAL A 76 -2.86 -9.60 5.79
CA VAL A 76 -1.72 -8.99 5.10
C VAL A 76 -2.15 -7.73 4.34
N PHE A 77 -3.28 -7.78 3.63
CA PHE A 77 -3.84 -6.62 2.93
C PHE A 77 -4.21 -5.48 3.88
N LEU A 78 -4.77 -5.78 5.06
CA LEU A 78 -5.06 -4.78 6.08
C LEU A 78 -3.79 -4.07 6.56
N ILE A 79 -2.71 -4.81 6.79
CA ILE A 79 -1.40 -4.22 7.15
C ILE A 79 -0.89 -3.31 6.03
N VAL A 80 -0.99 -3.74 4.77
CA VAL A 80 -0.57 -2.94 3.62
C VAL A 80 -1.39 -1.65 3.54
N PHE A 81 -2.73 -1.73 3.67
CA PHE A 81 -3.58 -0.55 3.67
C PHE A 81 -3.30 0.38 4.84
N TYR A 82 -3.03 -0.16 6.02
CA TYR A 82 -2.64 0.64 7.18
C TYR A 82 -1.32 1.40 6.92
N ARG A 83 -0.30 0.73 6.38
CA ARG A 83 0.96 1.39 5.99
C ARG A 83 0.74 2.46 4.93
N PHE A 84 -0.13 2.18 3.95
CA PHE A 84 -0.48 3.16 2.92
C PHE A 84 -1.18 4.38 3.51
N SER A 85 -2.11 4.18 4.44
CA SER A 85 -2.79 5.24 5.18
C SER A 85 -1.82 6.16 5.90
N ILE A 86 -0.83 5.60 6.62
CA ILE A 86 0.22 6.40 7.29
C ILE A 86 1.02 7.23 6.27
N ARG A 87 1.40 6.63 5.14
CA ARG A 87 2.19 7.32 4.10
C ARG A 87 1.39 8.44 3.45
N ILE A 88 0.10 8.23 3.18
CA ILE A 88 -0.81 9.28 2.70
C ILE A 88 -0.92 10.40 3.72
N SER A 89 -1.08 10.07 5.01
CA SER A 89 -1.17 11.06 6.08
C SER A 89 0.08 11.94 6.12
N ALA A 90 1.27 11.34 6.15
CA ALA A 90 2.53 12.09 6.15
C ALA A 90 2.71 12.96 4.89
N LEU A 91 2.25 12.48 3.73
CA LEU A 91 2.29 13.25 2.49
C LEU A 91 1.34 14.45 2.55
N LYS A 92 0.14 14.27 3.12
CA LYS A 92 -0.82 15.36 3.35
C LYS A 92 -0.22 16.43 4.27
N ASP A 93 0.41 16.03 5.37
CA ASP A 93 1.05 16.96 6.30
C ASP A 93 2.18 17.75 5.62
N SER A 94 2.98 17.07 4.80
CA SER A 94 4.06 17.70 4.02
C SER A 94 3.53 18.71 3.00
N ASN A 95 2.41 18.39 2.33
CA ASN A 95 1.77 19.31 1.38
C ASN A 95 1.23 20.57 2.08
N VAL A 96 0.62 20.42 3.26
CA VAL A 96 0.16 21.57 4.06
C VAL A 96 1.34 22.45 4.45
N ALA A 97 2.42 21.86 4.96
CA ALA A 97 3.63 22.61 5.32
C ALA A 97 4.25 23.32 4.11
N LEU A 98 4.25 22.69 2.93
CA LEU A 98 4.77 23.30 1.71
C LEU A 98 3.90 24.48 1.26
N ALA A 99 2.57 24.34 1.28
CA ALA A 99 1.65 25.43 0.97
C ALA A 99 1.85 26.64 1.91
N GLN A 100 2.06 26.39 3.20
CA GLN A 100 2.37 27.44 4.17
C GLN A 100 3.69 28.15 3.85
N ARG A 101 4.74 27.39 3.49
CA ARG A 101 6.03 27.97 3.09
C ARG A 101 5.91 28.85 1.85
N ILE A 102 5.11 28.41 0.86
CA ILE A 102 4.84 29.21 -0.35
C ILE A 102 4.11 30.51 0.02
N ALA A 103 3.06 30.44 0.84
CA ALA A 103 2.31 31.63 1.26
C ALA A 103 3.20 32.67 1.99
N ILE A 104 4.08 32.21 2.88
CA ILE A 104 5.05 33.08 3.58
C ILE A 104 6.02 33.71 2.58
N LEU A 105 6.53 32.92 1.63
CA LEU A 105 7.46 33.41 0.61
C LEU A 105 6.82 34.48 -0.29
N GLU A 106 5.57 34.25 -0.71
CA GLU A 106 4.78 35.23 -1.48
C GLU A 106 4.57 36.54 -0.71
N TYR A 107 4.30 36.45 0.61
CA TYR A 107 4.15 37.62 1.46
C TYR A 107 5.45 38.45 1.53
N HIS A 108 6.60 37.80 1.75
CA HIS A 108 7.89 38.50 1.78
C HIS A 108 8.22 39.17 0.45
N LEU A 109 7.97 38.49 -0.68
CA LEU A 109 8.16 39.09 -2.00
C LEU A 109 7.28 40.32 -2.19
N LYS A 110 5.99 40.25 -1.81
CA LYS A 110 5.08 41.40 -1.94
C LYS A 110 5.52 42.58 -1.07
N SER A 111 5.89 42.34 0.18
CA SER A 111 6.36 43.39 1.10
C SER A 111 7.64 44.07 0.60
N THR A 112 8.56 43.33 -0.01
CA THR A 112 9.81 43.87 -0.57
C THR A 112 9.53 44.77 -1.78
N HIS A 113 8.59 44.38 -2.66
CA HIS A 113 8.18 45.21 -3.80
C HIS A 113 7.46 46.49 -3.35
N GLU A 114 6.66 46.44 -2.29
CA GLU A 114 5.99 47.62 -1.73
C GLU A 114 7.01 48.62 -1.14
N GLN A 115 8.04 48.14 -0.43
CA GLN A 115 9.12 48.98 0.11
C GLN A 115 9.97 49.65 -0.99
N GLN A 116 10.26 48.95 -2.08
CA GLN A 116 10.97 49.56 -3.22
C GLN A 116 10.15 50.67 -3.87
N LYS A 117 8.83 50.49 -3.95
CA LYS A 117 7.91 51.47 -4.55
C LYS A 117 7.79 52.74 -3.70
N THR A 118 7.81 52.64 -2.38
CA THR A 118 7.80 53.81 -1.47
C THR A 118 9.16 54.49 -1.35
N ALA A 119 10.27 53.79 -1.58
CA ALA A 119 11.61 54.40 -1.57
C ALA A 119 11.98 55.14 -2.87
N SER A 120 11.26 54.89 -3.97
CA SER A 120 11.55 55.46 -5.31
C SER A 120 10.58 56.56 -5.74
N GLY A 121 9.60 56.94 -4.90
CA GLY A 121 8.64 58.03 -5.14
C GLY A 121 8.80 59.13 -4.12
#